data_AF-A0A0G2FUF4-F1
#
_entry.id   AF-A0A0G2FUF4-F1
#
_cell.length_a   1.000
_cell.length_b   1.000
_cell.length_c   1.000
_cell.angle_alpha   90.00
_cell.angle_beta   90.00
_cell.angle_gamma   90.00
#
_symmetry.space_group_name_H-M   'P 1'
#
loop_
_entity.id
_entity.type
_entity.pdbx_description
1 polymer ?
#
loop_
_entity_poly.entity_id
_entity_poly.type
_entity_poly.pdbx_seq_one_letter_code
_entity_poly.pdbx_strand_id
1 'polypeptide(L)'
;MALLSYMKIYWKDYQGSDPTLWSHEWNKHGTCVSTLETSCYVDYVSQEEIVDYFEKTVELFKGLPTYYTLSDAGIVPDKSKTYTSDEIQSALEAMHGAPVTIRCRNGQFDEVWYHFDVRGSAQTGQWEPSAPDGAKSNCPSRGIKYVPKDMSSTPTPTSKTTTSASRTDVPSATSTTPPRKAFTGAGFLEVLVNNETQGCLIGDGSWYTSGTCATYHAEDDVQELTDGDDDDDDEHLFTLTTRKGPCGFLNGIFTCGRNVGKQDIFSAGDGGLLALKKNTQFFADKAPGHAQRAKVFSDQADHGLELQVEWRSR
;
A
#
# COMPACT_ATOMS: atom_id res chain seq x y z
N MET A 1 26.92 16.23 9.65
CA MET A 1 26.57 16.14 8.22
C MET A 1 25.30 16.95 8.01
N ALA A 2 25.23 17.78 6.95
CA ALA A 2 24.04 18.59 6.64
C ALA A 2 22.84 17.70 6.23
N LEU A 3 21.61 18.14 6.51
CA LEU A 3 20.37 17.40 6.28
C LEU A 3 20.28 16.79 4.87
N LEU A 4 20.42 17.62 3.83
CA LEU A 4 20.36 17.18 2.43
C LEU A 4 21.44 16.13 2.09
N SER A 5 22.65 16.28 2.62
CA SER A 5 23.73 15.30 2.42
C SER A 5 23.40 13.96 3.08
N TYR A 6 22.73 13.98 4.23
CA TYR A 6 22.27 12.77 4.91
C TYR A 6 21.14 12.08 4.13
N MET A 7 20.13 12.85 3.69
CA MET A 7 19.03 12.34 2.89
C MET A 7 19.51 11.72 1.57
N LYS A 8 20.51 12.32 0.91
CA LYS A 8 21.15 11.76 -0.29
C LYS A 8 21.83 10.40 -0.09
N ILE A 9 22.02 9.95 1.15
CA ILE A 9 22.60 8.65 1.48
C ILE A 9 21.50 7.69 1.98
N TYR A 10 20.61 8.17 2.85
CA TYR A 10 19.69 7.31 3.61
C TYR A 10 18.23 7.39 3.18
N TRP A 11 17.80 8.44 2.47
CA TRP A 11 16.44 8.61 1.97
C TRP A 11 16.43 8.61 0.44
N LYS A 12 16.70 7.42 -0.11
CA LYS A 12 16.91 7.21 -1.54
C LYS A 12 15.63 6.80 -2.23
N ASP A 13 15.43 7.34 -3.43
CA ASP A 13 14.54 6.72 -4.40
C ASP A 13 15.24 5.49 -5.02
N TYR A 14 14.57 4.34 -5.01
CA TYR A 14 15.11 3.08 -5.52
C TYR A 14 14.92 2.88 -7.03
N GLN A 15 14.12 3.73 -7.68
CA GLN A 15 13.78 3.65 -9.12
C GLN A 15 13.97 4.98 -9.87
N GLY A 16 14.17 6.08 -9.17
CA GLY A 16 14.07 7.42 -9.74
C GLY A 16 14.99 8.43 -9.08
N SER A 17 14.41 9.55 -8.67
CA SER A 17 15.11 10.77 -8.29
C SER A 17 14.75 11.12 -6.86
N ASP A 18 15.75 11.20 -5.98
CA ASP A 18 15.51 11.50 -4.57
C ASP A 18 14.67 12.79 -4.37
N PRO A 19 14.90 13.90 -5.10
CA PRO A 19 14.01 15.07 -5.04
C PRO A 19 12.54 14.77 -5.35
N THR A 20 12.25 13.89 -6.31
CA THR A 20 10.86 13.52 -6.66
C THR A 20 10.21 12.75 -5.51
N LEU A 21 10.95 11.82 -4.90
CA LEU A 21 10.50 11.12 -3.70
C LEU A 21 10.24 12.12 -2.56
N TRP A 22 11.20 12.98 -2.24
CA TRP A 22 11.03 13.94 -1.13
C TRP A 22 9.84 14.87 -1.37
N SER A 23 9.63 15.36 -2.60
CA SER A 23 8.43 16.14 -2.93
C SER A 23 7.14 15.33 -2.76
N HIS A 24 7.13 14.04 -3.12
CA HIS A 24 5.99 13.16 -2.90
C HIS A 24 5.67 13.01 -1.40
N GLU A 25 6.69 12.71 -0.59
CA GLU A 25 6.53 12.52 0.85
C GLU A 25 6.03 13.79 1.53
N TRP A 26 6.56 14.97 1.16
CA TRP A 26 6.06 16.24 1.67
C TRP A 26 4.59 16.49 1.25
N ASN A 27 4.31 16.45 -0.05
CA ASN A 27 3.00 16.82 -0.58
C ASN A 27 1.88 15.88 -0.10
N LYS A 28 2.19 14.60 0.10
CA LYS A 28 1.23 13.57 0.48
C LYS A 28 1.10 13.35 1.98
N HIS A 29 2.19 13.54 2.73
CA HIS A 29 2.24 13.18 4.15
C HIS A 29 2.61 14.37 5.03
N GLY A 30 3.63 15.15 4.67
CA GLY A 30 4.04 16.34 5.44
C GLY A 30 2.94 17.39 5.57
N THR A 31 2.18 17.63 4.48
CA THR A 31 1.03 18.57 4.46
C THR A 31 -0.13 18.16 5.37
N CYS A 32 -0.20 16.89 5.80
CA CYS A 32 -1.24 16.41 6.70
C CYS A 32 -0.87 16.56 8.19
N VAL A 33 0.35 16.99 8.52
CA VAL A 33 0.77 17.20 9.90
C VAL A 33 0.34 18.59 10.35
N SER A 34 -0.81 18.67 11.02
CA SER A 34 -1.42 19.96 11.40
C SER A 34 -0.52 20.86 12.24
N THR A 35 0.38 20.29 13.06
CA THR A 35 1.31 21.09 13.87
C THR A 35 2.46 21.70 13.05
N LEU A 36 2.62 21.32 11.78
CA LEU A 36 3.53 21.94 10.82
C LEU A 36 2.89 23.08 10.03
N GLU A 37 1.61 23.42 10.25
CA GLU A 37 1.00 24.56 9.59
C GLU A 37 1.75 25.86 9.89
N THR A 38 1.88 26.73 8.90
CA THR A 38 2.66 27.98 9.01
C THR A 38 2.14 28.92 10.11
N SER A 39 0.86 28.80 10.46
CA SER A 39 0.22 29.55 11.55
C SER A 39 0.74 29.15 12.95
N CYS A 40 1.38 27.99 13.08
CA CYS A 40 1.99 27.51 14.32
C CYS A 40 3.40 28.07 14.57
N TYR A 41 3.97 28.80 13.60
CA TYR A 41 5.31 29.39 13.70
C TYR A 41 5.24 30.85 14.14
N VAL A 42 6.12 31.23 15.06
CA VAL A 42 6.36 32.63 15.42
C VAL A 42 7.43 33.17 14.48
N ASP A 43 7.19 34.33 13.86
CA ASP A 43 8.10 34.96 12.90
C ASP A 43 8.47 34.05 11.71
N TYR A 44 7.48 33.29 11.22
CA TYR A 44 7.60 32.30 10.15
C TYR A 44 8.47 32.77 8.98
N VAL A 45 9.47 31.95 8.66
CA VAL A 45 10.26 32.08 7.44
C VAL A 45 9.69 31.16 6.38
N SER A 46 9.53 31.68 5.16
CA SER A 46 9.03 30.93 4.01
C SER A 46 9.72 29.56 3.86
N GLN A 47 8.92 28.48 3.86
CA GLN A 47 9.31 27.06 3.73
C GLN A 47 10.03 26.44 4.95
N GLU A 48 10.02 27.10 6.10
CA GLU A 48 10.59 26.56 7.35
C GLU A 48 9.95 25.22 7.76
N GLU A 49 8.64 25.07 7.58
CA GLU A 49 7.88 23.87 7.90
C GLU A 49 8.28 22.64 7.08
N ILE A 50 8.71 22.88 5.84
CA ILE A 50 9.20 21.81 4.96
C ILE A 50 10.53 21.28 5.50
N VAL A 51 11.42 22.18 5.94
CA VAL A 51 12.71 21.80 6.50
C VAL A 51 12.50 21.01 7.79
N ASP A 52 11.63 21.49 8.69
CA ASP A 52 11.33 20.85 9.96
C ASP A 52 10.77 19.43 9.80
N TYR A 53 9.91 19.20 8.79
CA TYR A 53 9.43 17.86 8.45
C TYR A 53 10.58 16.90 8.14
N PHE A 54 11.52 17.31 7.29
CA PHE A 54 12.64 16.47 6.91
C PHE A 54 13.66 16.29 8.04
N GLU A 55 13.90 17.35 8.83
CA GLU A 55 14.78 17.27 10.00
C GLU A 55 14.24 16.31 11.04
N LYS A 56 12.95 16.43 11.41
CA LYS A 56 12.32 15.52 12.37
C LYS A 56 12.30 14.08 11.87
N THR A 57 11.96 13.87 10.59
CA THR A 57 11.98 12.51 10.02
C THR A 57 13.37 11.88 10.10
N VAL A 58 14.42 12.65 9.78
CA VAL A 58 15.82 12.18 9.86
C VAL A 58 16.27 11.95 11.31
N GLU A 59 15.83 12.78 12.25
CA GLU A 59 16.07 12.62 13.69
C GLU A 59 15.48 11.29 14.19
N LEU A 60 14.19 11.04 13.93
CA LEU A 60 13.51 9.80 14.31
C LEU A 60 14.19 8.58 13.68
N PHE A 61 14.48 8.63 12.38
CA PHE A 61 15.15 7.54 11.67
C PHE A 61 16.52 7.18 12.27
N LYS A 62 17.31 8.15 12.72
CA LYS A 62 18.60 7.90 13.39
C LYS A 62 18.43 7.17 14.73
N GLY A 63 17.31 7.39 15.42
CA GLY A 63 16.95 6.72 16.66
C GLY A 63 16.43 5.29 16.46
N LEU A 64 16.19 4.86 15.22
CA LEU A 64 15.57 3.57 14.88
C LEU A 64 16.54 2.67 14.09
N PRO A 65 17.60 2.12 14.73
CA PRO A 65 18.71 1.41 14.07
C PRO A 65 18.33 -0.01 13.62
N THR A 66 17.26 -0.15 12.83
CA THR A 66 16.62 -1.41 12.38
C THR A 66 17.61 -2.52 12.00
N TYR A 67 18.62 -2.22 11.18
CA TYR A 67 19.60 -3.22 10.76
C TYR A 67 20.41 -3.78 11.94
N TYR A 68 20.89 -2.90 12.83
CA TYR A 68 21.67 -3.33 13.99
C TYR A 68 20.81 -4.09 15.00
N THR A 69 19.57 -3.63 15.23
CA THR A 69 18.59 -4.35 16.06
C THR A 69 18.36 -5.77 15.59
N LEU A 70 18.12 -5.96 14.29
CA LEU A 70 17.94 -7.30 13.70
C LEU A 70 19.23 -8.12 13.76
N SER A 71 20.38 -7.50 13.45
CA SER A 71 21.68 -8.17 13.49
C SER A 71 22.05 -8.68 14.88
N ASP A 72 21.75 -7.91 15.93
CA ASP A 72 22.01 -8.30 17.33
C ASP A 72 21.12 -9.48 17.76
N ALA A 73 19.93 -9.61 17.16
CA ALA A 73 19.05 -10.77 17.29
C ALA A 73 19.46 -11.97 16.38
N GLY A 74 20.57 -11.85 15.63
CA GLY A 74 21.04 -12.88 14.70
C GLY A 74 20.31 -12.90 13.35
N ILE A 75 19.45 -11.91 13.08
CA ILE A 75 18.70 -11.74 11.84
C ILE A 75 19.49 -10.84 10.90
N VAL A 76 20.32 -11.45 10.06
CA VAL A 76 21.17 -10.74 9.10
C VAL A 76 20.79 -11.08 7.66
N PRO A 77 21.08 -10.20 6.68
CA PRO A 77 20.87 -10.52 5.29
C PRO A 77 21.65 -11.76 4.86
N ASP A 78 20.96 -12.73 4.27
CA ASP A 78 21.51 -14.02 3.87
C ASP A 78 20.80 -14.53 2.60
N LYS A 79 21.50 -15.31 1.76
CA LYS A 79 20.95 -15.80 0.48
C LYS A 79 20.08 -17.04 0.63
N SER A 80 20.25 -17.81 1.70
CA SER A 80 19.57 -19.09 1.92
C SER A 80 18.80 -19.16 3.22
N LYS A 81 19.17 -18.38 4.24
CA LYS A 81 18.41 -18.33 5.50
C LYS A 81 17.07 -17.64 5.30
N THR A 82 16.11 -18.09 6.10
CA THR A 82 14.81 -17.47 6.24
C THR A 82 14.46 -17.30 7.71
N TYR A 83 13.60 -16.35 7.99
CA TYR A 83 13.17 -16.00 9.34
C TYR A 83 11.66 -16.18 9.49
N THR A 84 11.19 -16.18 10.73
CA THR A 84 9.76 -16.07 11.04
C THR A 84 9.35 -14.61 11.22
N SER A 85 8.06 -14.32 11.06
CA SER A 85 7.51 -13.00 11.38
C SER A 85 7.79 -12.64 12.83
N ASP A 86 7.63 -13.62 13.73
CA ASP A 86 7.73 -13.43 15.18
C ASP A 86 9.16 -13.11 15.62
N GLU A 87 10.17 -13.73 14.99
CA GLU A 87 11.59 -13.42 15.23
C GLU A 87 11.90 -11.94 14.90
N ILE A 88 11.46 -11.49 13.72
CA ILE A 88 11.67 -10.12 13.26
C ILE A 88 10.89 -9.15 14.14
N GLN A 89 9.61 -9.43 14.37
CA GLN A 89 8.71 -8.60 15.18
C GLN A 89 9.28 -8.43 16.58
N SER A 90 9.60 -9.52 17.29
CA SER A 90 10.08 -9.48 18.67
C SER A 90 11.36 -8.66 18.83
N ALA A 91 12.30 -8.77 17.87
CA ALA A 91 13.54 -7.99 17.91
C ALA A 91 13.28 -6.48 17.78
N LEU A 92 12.39 -6.09 16.87
CA LEU A 92 12.06 -4.69 16.63
C LEU A 92 11.20 -4.10 17.75
N GLU A 93 10.24 -4.86 18.27
CA GLU A 93 9.41 -4.47 19.41
C GLU A 93 10.25 -4.24 20.67
N ALA A 94 11.22 -5.11 20.94
CA ALA A 94 12.10 -4.97 22.10
C ALA A 94 12.94 -3.68 22.07
N MET A 95 13.31 -3.21 20.88
CA MET A 95 14.04 -1.95 20.71
C MET A 95 13.11 -0.74 20.73
N HIS A 96 11.98 -0.81 20.04
CA HIS A 96 11.03 0.30 19.92
C HIS A 96 10.25 0.54 21.22
N GLY A 97 9.96 -0.52 21.98
CA GLY A 97 9.12 -0.46 23.19
C GLY A 97 7.63 -0.64 22.92
N ALA A 98 7.23 -0.82 21.66
CA ALA A 98 5.85 -1.08 21.24
C ALA A 98 5.82 -1.95 19.96
N PRO A 99 4.67 -2.56 19.61
CA PRO A 99 4.50 -3.27 18.35
C PRO A 99 4.85 -2.42 17.13
N VAL A 100 5.52 -3.03 16.15
CA VAL A 100 5.85 -2.40 14.85
C VAL A 100 5.04 -3.01 13.72
N THR A 101 4.96 -2.34 12.57
CA THR A 101 4.43 -2.97 11.35
C THR A 101 5.58 -3.50 10.51
N ILE A 102 5.65 -4.81 10.23
CA ILE A 102 6.61 -5.38 9.29
C ILE A 102 5.94 -5.72 7.96
N ARG A 103 6.58 -5.39 6.84
CA ARG A 103 6.02 -5.71 5.52
C ARG A 103 6.93 -6.55 4.67
N CYS A 104 6.31 -7.46 3.94
CA CYS A 104 6.94 -8.31 2.97
C CYS A 104 6.38 -8.08 1.58
N ARG A 105 7.26 -8.24 0.60
CA ARG A 105 6.94 -8.26 -0.82
C ARG A 105 7.43 -9.59 -1.40
N ASN A 106 6.52 -10.41 -1.93
CA ASN A 106 6.84 -11.74 -2.46
C ASN A 106 7.58 -12.65 -1.44
N GLY A 107 7.20 -12.58 -0.16
CA GLY A 107 7.84 -13.32 0.93
C GLY A 107 9.23 -12.82 1.32
N GLN A 108 9.66 -11.67 0.82
CA GLN A 108 10.91 -11.01 1.22
C GLN A 108 10.61 -9.80 2.11
N PHE A 109 11.35 -9.65 3.20
CA PHE A 109 11.29 -8.50 4.09
C PHE A 109 11.61 -7.20 3.33
N ASP A 110 10.73 -6.20 3.44
CA ASP A 110 10.69 -5.00 2.59
C ASP A 110 10.57 -3.70 3.38
N GLU A 111 9.60 -3.58 4.30
CA GLU A 111 9.36 -2.34 5.07
C GLU A 111 9.24 -2.61 6.58
N VAL A 112 9.55 -1.59 7.38
CA VAL A 112 9.25 -1.52 8.82
C VAL A 112 8.65 -0.16 9.11
N TRP A 113 7.49 -0.13 9.76
CA TRP A 113 6.87 1.11 10.22
C TRP A 113 6.86 1.12 11.74
N TYR A 114 7.45 2.17 12.30
CA TYR A 114 7.48 2.45 13.72
C TYR A 114 6.41 3.50 14.02
N HIS A 115 5.56 3.22 15.00
CA HIS A 115 4.41 4.04 15.34
C HIS A 115 4.68 4.84 16.60
N PHE A 116 4.17 6.06 16.63
CA PHE A 116 4.37 7.00 17.72
C PHE A 116 3.11 7.82 17.96
N ASP A 117 2.84 8.07 19.24
CA ASP A 117 2.03 9.21 19.66
C ASP A 117 2.94 10.42 19.86
N VAL A 118 2.39 11.63 19.64
CA VAL A 118 3.16 12.86 19.77
C VAL A 118 2.56 13.74 20.86
N ARG A 119 3.35 13.97 21.92
CA ARG A 119 3.03 14.93 22.97
C ARG A 119 3.67 16.27 22.68
N GLY A 120 2.86 17.20 22.16
CA GLY A 120 3.30 18.52 21.72
C GLY A 120 3.22 18.64 20.20
N SER A 121 4.13 19.41 19.59
CA SER A 121 4.19 19.55 18.13
C SER A 121 5.09 18.49 17.51
N ALA A 122 4.91 18.17 16.22
CA ALA A 122 5.79 17.25 15.51
C ALA A 122 7.27 17.70 15.56
N GLN A 123 7.54 19.01 15.48
CA GLN A 123 8.89 19.61 15.45
C GLN A 123 9.65 19.42 16.76
N THR A 124 9.01 19.65 17.91
CA THR A 124 9.69 19.78 19.21
C THR A 124 9.09 18.94 20.33
N GLY A 125 7.94 18.32 20.06
CA GLY A 125 7.25 17.44 20.99
C GLY A 125 8.00 16.14 21.25
N GLN A 126 7.50 15.41 22.23
CA GLN A 126 7.99 14.08 22.58
C GLN A 126 7.27 13.04 21.72
N TRP A 127 8.05 12.22 21.02
CA TRP A 127 7.55 11.10 20.22
C TRP A 127 7.62 9.84 21.07
N GLU A 128 6.47 9.36 21.51
CA GLU A 128 6.32 8.22 22.42
C GLU A 128 5.97 6.97 21.61
N PRO A 129 6.73 5.87 21.69
CA PRO A 129 6.40 4.63 20.97
C PRO A 129 4.98 4.16 21.27
N SER A 130 4.21 3.87 20.22
CA SER A 130 2.83 3.42 20.33
C SER A 130 2.57 2.17 19.48
N ALA A 131 1.45 1.51 19.75
CA ALA A 131 1.00 0.39 18.94
C ALA A 131 0.50 0.90 17.57
N PRO A 132 0.59 0.09 16.50
CA PRO A 132 0.05 0.45 15.20
C PRO A 132 -1.47 0.56 15.25
N ASP A 133 -2.01 1.53 14.53
CA ASP A 133 -3.41 1.51 14.12
C ASP A 133 -3.56 0.52 12.95
N GLY A 134 -4.13 -0.65 13.25
CA GLY A 134 -4.40 -1.71 12.26
C GLY A 134 -3.35 -2.82 12.21
N ALA A 135 -3.22 -3.46 11.05
CA ALA A 135 -2.45 -4.70 10.91
C ALA A 135 -0.95 -4.52 11.21
N LYS A 136 -0.40 -5.48 11.97
CA LYS A 136 1.02 -5.51 12.37
C LYS A 136 1.93 -6.10 11.30
N SER A 137 1.39 -6.83 10.32
CA SER A 137 2.22 -7.51 9.32
C SER A 137 1.44 -7.95 8.09
N ASN A 138 2.08 -7.97 6.92
CA ASN A 138 1.66 -8.77 5.75
C ASN A 138 2.72 -9.83 5.38
N CYS A 139 3.67 -10.08 6.28
CA CYS A 139 4.69 -11.11 6.11
C CYS A 139 4.13 -12.50 6.44
N PRO A 140 4.55 -13.55 5.71
CA PRO A 140 4.21 -14.92 6.09
C PRO A 140 4.80 -15.26 7.45
N SER A 141 4.12 -16.13 8.22
CA SER A 141 4.57 -16.53 9.56
C SER A 141 5.97 -17.16 9.59
N ARG A 142 6.40 -17.77 8.46
CA ARG A 142 7.71 -18.39 8.30
C ARG A 142 8.20 -18.27 6.86
N GLY A 143 9.50 -18.47 6.68
CA GLY A 143 10.10 -18.47 5.35
C GLY A 143 10.36 -17.08 4.78
N ILE A 144 10.36 -16.05 5.64
CA ILE A 144 10.65 -14.67 5.25
C ILE A 144 12.11 -14.59 4.81
N LYS A 145 12.33 -14.10 3.60
CA LYS A 145 13.67 -13.88 3.06
C LYS A 145 14.15 -12.49 3.46
N TYR A 146 15.36 -12.38 4.02
CA TYR A 146 16.05 -11.12 4.18
C TYR A 146 17.35 -11.19 3.39
N VAL A 147 17.37 -10.62 2.19
CA VAL A 147 18.45 -10.83 1.22
C VAL A 147 19.49 -9.71 1.27
N PRO A 148 20.79 -10.00 1.01
CA PRO A 148 21.82 -8.96 0.91
C PRO A 148 21.51 -7.94 -0.18
N LYS A 149 21.83 -6.66 0.07
CA LYS A 149 21.76 -5.62 -0.97
C LYS A 149 22.85 -5.86 -2.02
N ASP A 150 22.47 -5.95 -3.30
CA ASP A 150 23.43 -6.06 -4.40
C ASP A 150 24.16 -4.72 -4.61
N MET A 151 25.47 -4.68 -4.37
CA MET A 151 26.29 -3.47 -4.54
C MET A 151 26.61 -3.11 -6.02
N SER A 152 25.93 -3.68 -7.00
CA SER A 152 26.33 -3.65 -8.44
C SER A 152 25.51 -2.70 -9.34
N SER A 153 24.66 -1.80 -8.81
CA SER A 153 23.78 -0.98 -9.65
C SER A 153 24.50 0.15 -10.39
N THR A 154 25.04 -0.13 -11.57
CA THR A 154 25.03 0.82 -12.70
C THR A 154 24.01 0.29 -13.72
N PRO A 155 22.87 0.96 -13.96
CA PRO A 155 21.84 0.43 -14.83
C PRO A 155 22.15 0.74 -16.30
N THR A 156 22.25 -0.30 -17.14
CA THR A 156 22.18 -0.19 -18.61
C THR A 156 21.11 -1.17 -19.11
N PRO A 157 20.25 -0.77 -20.07
CA PRO A 157 19.03 -1.50 -20.42
C PRO A 157 19.29 -2.57 -21.47
N THR A 158 18.70 -3.76 -21.32
CA THR A 158 18.72 -4.78 -22.39
C THR A 158 17.34 -5.36 -22.65
N SER A 159 17.10 -5.52 -23.94
CA SER A 159 15.86 -5.77 -24.66
C SER A 159 15.06 -7.01 -24.30
N LYS A 160 13.76 -6.82 -24.53
CA LYS A 160 12.67 -7.79 -24.65
C LYS A 160 12.99 -8.92 -25.64
N THR A 161 12.53 -10.12 -25.34
CA THR A 161 12.19 -11.12 -26.37
C THR A 161 10.81 -11.69 -26.07
N THR A 162 9.95 -11.52 -27.06
CA THR A 162 8.55 -11.97 -27.17
C THR A 162 8.47 -13.44 -27.56
N THR A 163 7.56 -14.18 -26.94
CA THR A 163 6.89 -15.33 -27.57
C THR A 163 5.44 -15.41 -27.12
N SER A 164 4.54 -15.24 -28.10
CA SER A 164 3.09 -15.45 -27.99
C SER A 164 2.75 -16.93 -28.01
N ALA A 165 1.74 -17.33 -27.23
CA ALA A 165 0.89 -18.47 -27.59
C ALA A 165 -0.52 -18.25 -27.03
N SER A 166 -1.46 -18.15 -27.97
CA SER A 166 -2.90 -18.02 -27.79
C SER A 166 -3.53 -19.37 -27.43
N ARG A 167 -4.61 -19.38 -26.63
CA ARG A 167 -5.69 -20.36 -26.69
C ARG A 167 -6.92 -19.87 -25.94
N THR A 168 -8.02 -19.80 -26.68
CA THR A 168 -9.42 -19.65 -26.28
C THR A 168 -9.92 -20.93 -25.59
N ASP A 169 -10.77 -20.80 -24.58
CA ASP A 169 -12.14 -21.32 -24.59
C ASP A 169 -12.85 -21.12 -23.24
N VAL A 170 -14.13 -20.78 -23.35
CA VAL A 170 -15.14 -20.61 -22.28
C VAL A 170 -15.93 -21.92 -22.21
N PRO A 171 -16.39 -22.33 -21.02
CA PRO A 171 -17.84 -22.47 -20.88
C PRO A 171 -18.41 -21.86 -19.60
N SER A 172 -19.61 -21.32 -19.78
CA SER A 172 -20.63 -20.94 -18.81
C SER A 172 -21.21 -22.18 -18.12
N ALA A 173 -21.46 -22.10 -16.81
CA ALA A 173 -22.63 -22.74 -16.17
C ALA A 173 -22.81 -22.26 -14.73
N THR A 174 -24.03 -21.78 -14.50
CA THR A 174 -24.74 -21.52 -13.25
C THR A 174 -24.66 -22.68 -12.24
N SER A 175 -24.38 -22.40 -10.97
CA SER A 175 -24.91 -23.21 -9.86
C SER A 175 -24.86 -22.48 -8.52
N THR A 176 -26.06 -22.36 -7.95
CA THR A 176 -26.45 -21.87 -6.63
C THR A 176 -25.58 -22.48 -5.53
N THR A 177 -24.74 -21.64 -4.93
CA THR A 177 -23.92 -21.93 -3.75
C THR A 177 -24.32 -20.88 -2.69
N PRO A 178 -24.26 -21.16 -1.37
CA PRO A 178 -24.49 -20.15 -0.34
C PRO A 178 -23.67 -18.89 -0.65
N PRO A 179 -24.10 -17.67 -0.28
CA PRO A 179 -23.43 -16.45 -0.72
C PRO A 179 -21.95 -16.56 -0.36
N ARG A 180 -21.12 -16.77 -1.38
CA ARG A 180 -19.67 -16.76 -1.22
C ARG A 180 -19.36 -15.39 -0.62
N LYS A 181 -18.56 -15.38 0.44
CA LYS A 181 -17.96 -14.15 0.96
C LYS A 181 -17.45 -13.35 -0.26
N ALA A 182 -17.93 -12.11 -0.41
CA ALA A 182 -17.50 -11.24 -1.51
C ALA A 182 -15.97 -11.07 -1.41
N PHE A 183 -15.27 -10.86 -2.52
CA PHE A 183 -13.81 -10.71 -2.53
C PHE A 183 -13.02 -11.89 -1.96
N THR A 184 -13.39 -13.12 -2.34
CA THR A 184 -12.55 -14.32 -2.11
C THR A 184 -12.29 -15.05 -3.42
N GLY A 185 -11.02 -15.33 -3.72
CA GLY A 185 -10.60 -16.07 -4.90
C GLY A 185 -10.71 -15.24 -6.19
N ALA A 186 -11.09 -15.87 -7.31
CA ALA A 186 -11.16 -15.19 -8.60
C ALA A 186 -12.52 -14.48 -8.81
N GLY A 187 -12.49 -13.27 -9.36
CA GLY A 187 -13.70 -12.50 -9.69
C GLY A 187 -13.44 -11.33 -10.61
N PHE A 188 -14.47 -10.50 -10.79
CA PHE A 188 -14.48 -9.32 -11.64
C PHE A 188 -14.87 -8.11 -10.79
N LEU A 189 -14.35 -6.93 -11.15
CA LEU A 189 -14.69 -5.66 -10.53
C LEU A 189 -15.58 -4.86 -11.49
N GLU A 190 -16.88 -4.85 -11.22
CA GLU A 190 -17.89 -4.12 -12.01
C GLU A 190 -18.02 -2.69 -11.49
N VAL A 191 -18.15 -1.72 -12.39
CA VAL A 191 -18.24 -0.30 -12.01
C VAL A 191 -19.72 0.11 -12.02
N LEU A 192 -20.18 0.68 -10.92
CA LEU A 192 -21.53 1.18 -10.76
C LEU A 192 -21.53 2.71 -10.77
N VAL A 193 -22.37 3.29 -11.60
CA VAL A 193 -22.64 4.73 -11.62
C VAL A 193 -24.14 4.91 -11.40
N ASN A 194 -24.54 5.70 -10.41
CA ASN A 194 -25.95 5.82 -10.00
C ASN A 194 -26.62 4.46 -9.73
N ASN A 195 -25.88 3.52 -9.15
CA ASN A 195 -26.30 2.12 -8.88
C ASN A 195 -26.61 1.27 -10.13
N GLU A 196 -26.23 1.71 -11.32
CA GLU A 196 -26.33 0.91 -12.54
C GLU A 196 -24.94 0.42 -12.97
N THR A 197 -24.83 -0.88 -13.26
CA THR A 197 -23.59 -1.48 -13.78
C THR A 197 -23.25 -0.87 -15.13
N GLN A 198 -22.13 -0.15 -15.19
CA GLN A 198 -21.68 0.55 -16.38
C GLN A 198 -20.26 0.09 -16.75
N GLY A 199 -20.08 -1.19 -17.04
CA GLY A 199 -18.79 -1.77 -17.41
C GLY A 199 -17.99 -2.24 -16.19
N CYS A 200 -16.66 -2.31 -16.33
CA CYS A 200 -15.80 -2.94 -15.32
C CYS A 200 -14.34 -2.49 -15.40
N LEU A 201 -13.58 -2.83 -14.37
CA LEU A 201 -12.15 -2.62 -14.35
C LEU A 201 -11.42 -3.69 -15.16
N ILE A 202 -10.44 -3.25 -15.95
CA ILE A 202 -9.57 -4.11 -16.76
C ILE A 202 -8.19 -4.25 -16.12
N GLY A 203 -7.32 -5.10 -16.66
CA GLY A 203 -6.20 -5.67 -15.87
C GLY A 203 -5.13 -4.69 -15.37
N ASP A 204 -5.14 -3.43 -15.82
CA ASP A 204 -4.31 -2.34 -15.26
C ASP A 204 -5.03 -1.46 -14.22
N GLY A 205 -6.29 -1.76 -13.89
CA GLY A 205 -7.13 -0.98 -12.98
C GLY A 205 -7.99 0.09 -13.66
N SER A 206 -7.84 0.32 -14.97
CA SER A 206 -8.68 1.30 -15.68
C SER A 206 -10.12 0.80 -15.86
N TRP A 207 -11.08 1.72 -15.91
CA TRP A 207 -12.48 1.44 -16.21
C TRP A 207 -12.74 1.40 -17.73
N TYR A 208 -13.49 0.40 -18.18
CA TYR A 208 -13.85 0.17 -19.57
C TYR A 208 -15.30 -0.32 -19.72
N THR A 209 -16.02 0.20 -20.71
CA THR A 209 -17.47 -0.07 -20.91
C THR A 209 -17.78 -1.03 -22.06
N SER A 210 -16.85 -1.22 -23.01
CA SER A 210 -17.12 -1.92 -24.28
C SER A 210 -16.29 -3.19 -24.49
N GLY A 211 -15.80 -3.86 -23.44
CA GLY A 211 -15.02 -5.09 -23.59
C GLY A 211 -14.98 -5.96 -22.35
N THR A 212 -14.08 -6.96 -22.37
CA THR A 212 -14.03 -8.00 -21.34
C THR A 212 -13.38 -7.51 -20.05
N CYS A 213 -14.06 -7.73 -18.94
CA CYS A 213 -13.55 -7.48 -17.60
C CYS A 213 -12.31 -8.32 -17.31
N ALA A 214 -11.36 -7.76 -16.57
CA ALA A 214 -10.23 -8.54 -16.11
C ALA A 214 -10.63 -9.45 -14.95
N THR A 215 -10.00 -10.61 -14.87
CA THR A 215 -10.04 -11.42 -13.66
C THR A 215 -9.08 -10.84 -12.63
N TYR A 216 -9.62 -10.59 -11.46
CA TYR A 216 -8.92 -10.24 -10.23
C TYR A 216 -8.86 -11.46 -9.33
N HIS A 217 -7.79 -11.57 -8.55
CA HIS A 217 -7.67 -12.54 -7.47
C HIS A 217 -7.66 -11.77 -6.16
N ALA A 218 -8.69 -12.01 -5.34
CA ALA A 218 -8.78 -11.53 -3.98
C ALA A 218 -8.22 -12.61 -3.04
N GLU A 219 -7.21 -12.25 -2.27
CA GLU A 219 -6.59 -13.10 -1.27
C GLU A 219 -6.92 -12.55 0.12
N ASP A 220 -7.54 -13.39 0.95
CA ASP A 220 -7.81 -13.09 2.35
C ASP A 220 -6.45 -13.00 3.07
N ASP A 221 -6.12 -11.82 3.61
CA ASP A 221 -4.83 -11.56 4.27
C ASP A 221 -5.02 -10.72 5.53
N VAL A 222 -5.71 -11.27 6.53
CA VAL A 222 -5.57 -10.82 7.92
C VAL A 222 -5.67 -12.04 8.82
N GLN A 223 -4.60 -12.30 9.56
CA GLN A 223 -4.65 -13.12 10.76
C GLN A 223 -5.52 -12.35 11.76
N GLU A 224 -6.75 -12.80 11.96
CA GLU A 224 -7.68 -12.26 12.95
C GLU A 224 -7.01 -12.16 14.32
N LEU A 225 -7.05 -10.97 14.90
CA LEU A 225 -6.89 -10.77 16.34
C LEU A 225 -8.14 -11.33 17.02
N THR A 226 -8.22 -12.65 17.23
CA THR A 226 -9.20 -13.23 18.16
C THR A 226 -8.59 -13.29 19.55
N ASP A 227 -8.52 -12.13 20.21
CA ASP A 227 -8.46 -12.06 21.67
C ASP A 227 -9.67 -11.26 22.16
N GLY A 228 -10.81 -11.95 22.26
CA GLY A 228 -11.94 -11.65 23.13
C GLY A 228 -12.62 -10.28 23.00
N ASP A 229 -13.71 -10.22 22.25
CA ASP A 229 -15.06 -10.09 22.82
C ASP A 229 -16.07 -10.22 21.68
N ASP A 230 -17.06 -11.10 21.87
CA ASP A 230 -18.23 -11.22 21.01
C ASP A 230 -18.99 -9.89 21.02
N ASP A 231 -19.05 -9.20 19.87
CA ASP A 231 -20.17 -8.40 19.34
C ASP A 231 -19.65 -7.28 18.40
N ASP A 232 -20.11 -7.33 17.14
CA ASP A 232 -20.04 -6.33 16.04
C ASP A 232 -18.82 -6.34 15.06
N ASP A 233 -19.07 -6.96 13.90
CA ASP A 233 -18.48 -6.77 12.56
C ASP A 233 -16.99 -7.06 12.31
N ASP A 234 -16.65 -8.34 12.11
CA ASP A 234 -15.39 -8.77 11.49
C ASP A 234 -15.24 -8.18 10.07
N GLU A 235 -14.51 -7.08 9.96
CA GLU A 235 -14.23 -6.42 8.68
C GLU A 235 -13.46 -7.38 7.75
N HIS A 236 -14.07 -7.79 6.64
CA HIS A 236 -13.41 -8.67 5.68
C HIS A 236 -12.35 -7.90 4.90
N LEU A 237 -11.10 -8.04 5.35
CA LEU A 237 -9.92 -7.46 4.73
C LEU A 237 -9.25 -8.42 3.73
N PHE A 238 -8.86 -7.88 2.58
CA PHE A 238 -8.24 -8.65 1.50
C PHE A 238 -7.32 -7.78 0.65
N THR A 239 -6.52 -8.44 -0.19
CA THR A 239 -5.71 -7.77 -1.21
C THR A 239 -6.12 -8.22 -2.61
N LEU A 240 -5.93 -7.36 -3.62
CA LEU A 240 -6.31 -7.65 -5.01
C LEU A 240 -5.10 -7.75 -5.94
N THR A 241 -5.04 -8.79 -6.78
CA THR A 241 -4.03 -8.94 -7.83
C THR A 241 -4.66 -9.21 -9.20
N THR A 242 -3.94 -8.88 -10.26
CA THR A 242 -4.23 -9.35 -11.62
C THR A 242 -3.01 -10.02 -12.22
N ARG A 243 -3.15 -10.56 -13.44
CA ARG A 243 -2.00 -11.05 -14.23
C ARG A 243 -0.92 -9.98 -14.49
N LYS A 244 -1.24 -8.68 -14.34
CA LYS A 244 -0.27 -7.60 -14.50
C LYS A 244 0.53 -7.33 -13.22
N GLY A 245 0.04 -7.74 -12.05
CA GLY A 245 0.66 -7.52 -10.76
C GLY A 245 -0.36 -7.17 -9.67
N PRO A 246 0.12 -6.78 -8.48
CA PRO A 246 -0.73 -6.31 -7.38
C PRO A 246 -1.50 -5.05 -7.76
N CYS A 247 -2.64 -4.84 -7.09
CA CYS A 247 -3.49 -3.68 -7.23
C CYS A 247 -3.39 -2.73 -6.03
N GLY A 248 -3.52 -1.45 -6.28
CA GLY A 248 -3.51 -0.39 -5.28
C GLY A 248 -3.69 0.98 -5.94
N PHE A 249 -3.72 2.03 -5.14
CA PHE A 249 -3.81 3.41 -5.58
C PHE A 249 -2.41 4.02 -5.70
N LEU A 250 -1.94 4.13 -6.95
CA LEU A 250 -0.70 4.82 -7.27
C LEU A 250 -1.02 6.27 -7.65
N ASN A 251 -0.52 7.23 -6.87
CA ASN A 251 -0.85 8.65 -7.03
C ASN A 251 -2.37 8.91 -7.08
N GLY A 252 -3.11 8.26 -6.18
CA GLY A 252 -4.57 8.38 -6.11
C GLY A 252 -5.34 7.65 -7.21
N ILE A 253 -4.67 6.91 -8.11
CA ILE A 253 -5.32 6.18 -9.23
C ILE A 253 -5.28 4.68 -8.97
N PHE A 254 -6.44 4.02 -9.01
CA PHE A 254 -6.53 2.56 -8.94
C PHE A 254 -5.76 1.93 -10.11
N THR A 255 -4.70 1.23 -9.77
CA THR A 255 -3.71 0.70 -10.70
C THR A 255 -3.40 -0.74 -10.33
N CYS A 256 -3.30 -1.62 -11.33
CA CYS A 256 -2.79 -2.98 -11.14
C CYS A 256 -1.59 -3.21 -12.06
N GLY A 257 -0.45 -3.57 -11.50
CA GLY A 257 0.76 -3.70 -12.30
C GLY A 257 2.00 -3.89 -11.47
N ARG A 258 3.11 -4.26 -12.12
CA ARG A 258 4.42 -4.40 -11.46
C ARG A 258 4.97 -3.09 -10.88
N ASN A 259 4.46 -1.95 -11.37
CA ASN A 259 4.76 -0.60 -10.87
C ASN A 259 3.99 -0.26 -9.59
N VAL A 260 2.98 -1.05 -9.22
CA VAL A 260 2.33 -0.97 -7.91
C VAL A 260 3.30 -1.62 -6.93
N GLY A 261 4.23 -0.82 -6.41
CA GLY A 261 5.25 -1.30 -5.49
C GLY A 261 4.64 -1.83 -4.18
N LYS A 262 3.52 -1.25 -3.76
CA LYS A 262 2.83 -1.56 -2.51
C LYS A 262 1.35 -1.82 -2.82
N GLN A 263 0.89 -3.02 -2.52
CA GLN A 263 -0.51 -3.40 -2.63
C GLN A 263 -1.29 -2.76 -1.49
N ASP A 264 -2.46 -2.20 -1.80
CA ASP A 264 -3.37 -1.72 -0.78
C ASP A 264 -4.17 -2.88 -0.19
N ILE A 265 -4.56 -2.69 1.07
CA ILE A 265 -5.51 -3.56 1.76
C ILE A 265 -6.89 -2.93 1.57
N PHE A 266 -7.81 -3.75 1.07
CA PHE A 266 -9.19 -3.37 0.83
C PHE A 266 -10.09 -4.04 1.87
N SER A 267 -11.27 -3.47 2.08
CA SER A 267 -12.35 -4.11 2.83
C SER A 267 -13.56 -4.38 1.94
N ALA A 268 -14.37 -5.36 2.34
CA ALA A 268 -15.66 -5.61 1.71
C ALA A 268 -16.71 -4.72 2.37
N GLY A 269 -17.23 -3.74 1.63
CA GLY A 269 -18.40 -2.98 2.03
C GLY A 269 -19.70 -3.74 1.76
N ASP A 270 -20.79 -3.17 2.25
CA ASP A 270 -22.15 -3.71 2.05
C ASP A 270 -22.43 -4.01 0.58
N GLY A 271 -23.14 -5.12 0.33
CA GLY A 271 -23.49 -5.54 -1.04
C GLY A 271 -22.33 -6.05 -1.88
N GLY A 272 -21.13 -6.25 -1.31
CA GLY A 272 -19.96 -6.69 -2.07
C GLY A 272 -19.24 -5.54 -2.77
N LEU A 273 -19.35 -4.33 -2.21
CA LEU A 273 -18.63 -3.16 -2.70
C LEU A 273 -17.17 -3.16 -2.24
N LEU A 274 -16.27 -2.72 -3.12
CA LEU A 274 -14.86 -2.55 -2.81
C LEU A 274 -14.72 -1.32 -1.92
N ALA A 275 -14.07 -1.45 -0.78
CA ALA A 275 -13.76 -0.33 0.08
C ALA A 275 -12.25 -0.13 0.24
N LEU A 276 -11.83 1.13 0.29
CA LEU A 276 -10.49 1.54 0.71
C LEU A 276 -10.63 2.33 2.01
N LYS A 277 -10.03 1.84 3.10
CA LYS A 277 -10.17 2.45 4.45
C LYS A 277 -11.65 2.70 4.81
N LYS A 278 -12.52 1.71 4.59
CA LYS A 278 -13.98 1.75 4.82
C LYS A 278 -14.78 2.67 3.89
N ASN A 279 -14.15 3.34 2.92
CA ASN A 279 -14.85 4.16 1.95
C ASN A 279 -15.10 3.36 0.64
N THR A 280 -16.36 3.21 0.25
CA THR A 280 -16.79 2.55 -0.99
C THR A 280 -16.95 3.52 -2.17
N GLN A 281 -16.80 4.81 -1.94
CA GLN A 281 -16.95 5.85 -2.94
C GLN A 281 -15.62 6.13 -3.65
N PHE A 282 -15.64 6.00 -4.98
CA PHE A 282 -14.53 6.36 -5.87
C PHE A 282 -14.98 7.38 -6.90
N PHE A 283 -14.02 7.88 -7.68
CA PHE A 283 -14.25 9.00 -8.59
C PHE A 283 -13.63 8.76 -9.98
N ALA A 284 -14.14 9.45 -10.99
CA ALA A 284 -13.58 9.53 -12.33
C ALA A 284 -13.81 10.94 -12.91
N ASP A 285 -13.06 11.32 -13.94
CA ASP A 285 -13.32 12.59 -14.65
C ASP A 285 -14.65 12.54 -15.42
N LYS A 286 -14.95 11.38 -16.00
CA LYS A 286 -16.15 11.09 -16.79
C LYS A 286 -16.24 9.60 -17.12
N ALA A 287 -17.44 9.16 -17.51
CA ALA A 287 -17.65 7.82 -18.03
C ALA A 287 -16.88 7.61 -19.35
N PRO A 288 -16.21 6.46 -19.55
CA PRO A 288 -15.51 6.19 -20.78
C PRO A 288 -16.49 5.96 -21.93
N GLY A 289 -16.27 6.66 -23.04
CA GLY A 289 -16.96 6.40 -24.30
C GLY A 289 -16.52 5.09 -24.95
N HIS A 290 -17.11 4.78 -26.10
CA HIS A 290 -16.79 3.56 -26.85
C HIS A 290 -15.29 3.45 -27.14
N ALA A 291 -14.66 2.33 -26.76
CA ALA A 291 -13.23 2.08 -26.89
C ALA A 291 -12.28 3.01 -26.10
N GLN A 292 -12.80 3.88 -25.23
CA GLN A 292 -12.01 4.71 -24.32
C GLN A 292 -11.88 4.05 -22.95
N ARG A 293 -10.85 4.43 -22.19
CA ARG A 293 -10.65 4.00 -20.80
C ARG A 293 -10.72 5.21 -19.89
N ALA A 294 -11.28 5.05 -18.70
CA ALA A 294 -11.26 6.05 -17.66
C ALA A 294 -10.38 5.58 -16.49
N LYS A 295 -9.78 6.53 -15.79
CA LYS A 295 -9.08 6.28 -14.52
C LYS A 295 -10.11 6.29 -13.40
N VAL A 296 -9.82 5.52 -12.35
CA VAL A 296 -10.59 5.49 -11.11
C VAL A 296 -9.72 6.07 -10.01
N PHE A 297 -10.25 7.03 -9.27
CA PHE A 297 -9.54 7.80 -8.25
C PHE A 297 -10.10 7.53 -6.85
N SER A 298 -9.24 7.61 -5.85
CA SER A 298 -9.58 7.41 -4.43
C SER A 298 -10.20 8.64 -3.76
N ASP A 299 -10.15 9.80 -4.41
CA ASP A 299 -10.58 11.08 -3.86
C ASP A 299 -11.29 11.93 -4.91
N GLN A 300 -12.10 12.87 -4.43
CA GLN A 300 -13.00 13.68 -5.25
C GLN A 300 -12.29 14.82 -6.00
N ALA A 301 -11.11 15.27 -5.53
CA ALA A 301 -10.44 16.53 -5.86
C ALA A 301 -11.02 17.30 -7.06
N ASP A 302 -10.61 16.94 -8.28
CA ASP A 302 -11.10 17.51 -9.56
C ASP A 302 -11.95 16.51 -10.37
N HIS A 303 -12.39 15.41 -9.76
CA HIS A 303 -13.02 14.26 -10.40
C HIS A 303 -14.53 14.23 -10.14
N GLY A 304 -15.30 14.88 -11.02
CA GLY A 304 -16.72 15.16 -10.80
C GLY A 304 -17.70 13.99 -10.99
N LEU A 305 -17.24 12.80 -11.38
CA LEU A 305 -18.11 11.62 -11.51
C LEU A 305 -17.87 10.64 -10.36
N GLU A 306 -18.88 10.49 -9.51
CA GLU A 306 -18.94 9.48 -8.45
C GLU A 306 -19.27 8.10 -9.01
N LEU A 307 -18.57 7.08 -8.52
CA LEU A 307 -18.80 5.68 -8.86
C LEU A 307 -18.48 4.75 -7.69
N GLN A 308 -19.06 3.55 -7.72
CA GLN A 308 -18.72 2.45 -6.82
C GLN A 308 -18.17 1.27 -7.63
N VAL A 309 -17.53 0.32 -6.95
CA VAL A 309 -16.99 -0.89 -7.58
C VAL A 309 -17.52 -2.11 -6.84
N GLU A 310 -18.20 -3.01 -7.53
CA GLU A 310 -18.80 -4.23 -6.97
C GLU A 310 -18.02 -5.47 -7.39
N TRP A 311 -17.92 -6.44 -6.48
CA TRP A 311 -17.33 -7.74 -6.74
C TRP A 311 -18.33 -8.71 -7.34
N ARG A 312 -17.99 -9.25 -8.50
CA ARG A 312 -18.67 -10.42 -9.05
C ARG A 312 -17.75 -11.63 -9.06
N SER A 313 -18.07 -12.64 -8.25
CA SER A 313 -17.33 -13.91 -8.25
C SER A 313 -17.31 -14.56 -9.64
N ARG A 314 -16.21 -15.25 -9.96
CA ARG A 314 -16.02 -15.98 -11.22
C ARG A 314 -16.45 -17.44 -11.13
#